data_AF-A0AAQ5ZKB2-F1
#
_entry.id   AF-A0AAQ5ZKB2-F1
#
_cell.length_a   1.000
_cell.length_b   1.000
_cell.length_c   1.000
_cell.angle_alpha   90.00
_cell.angle_beta   90.00
_cell.angle_gamma   90.00
#
_symmetry.space_group_name_H-M   'P 1'
#
loop_
_entity.id
_entity.type
_entity.pdbx_description
1 polymer ?
#
loop_
_entity_poly.entity_id
_entity_poly.type
_entity_poly.pdbx_seq_one_letter_code
_entity_poly.pdbx_strand_id
1 'polypeptide(L)'
;RVLGSGTAFVYKATSQLLLETDWESILQICDLIRQGDTQAKYAIGAIKKKLYDKNPHVALYALEVLESVVKNCGQTVHDEVASKQTMEELKDLLKKQTEPNVRNKILYLIQAWAHAFRNEPKYKVVQDTYQIMKVEGPRLGRC
;
A
#
# COMPACT_ATOMS: atom_id res chain seq x y z
N ARG A 1 2.82 15.24 -19.73
CA ARG A 1 2.27 13.91 -19.37
C ARG A 1 0.97 14.15 -18.64
N VAL A 2 -0.17 13.92 -19.29
CA VAL A 2 -1.49 14.04 -18.66
C VAL A 2 -1.52 13.04 -17.51
N LEU A 3 -1.79 13.50 -16.28
CA LEU A 3 -2.07 12.62 -15.16
C LEU A 3 -3.30 11.80 -15.56
N GLY A 4 -3.16 10.48 -15.74
CA GLY A 4 -4.30 9.61 -16.01
C GLY A 4 -5.34 9.75 -14.89
N SER A 5 -6.62 9.61 -15.22
CA SER A 5 -7.75 9.81 -14.29
C SER A 5 -7.54 9.12 -12.93
N GLY A 6 -7.05 7.87 -12.92
CA GLY A 6 -6.78 7.15 -11.68
C GLY A 6 -5.69 7.78 -10.80
N THR A 7 -4.67 8.41 -11.40
CA THR A 7 -3.64 9.12 -10.61
C THR A 7 -4.20 10.39 -9.97
N ALA A 8 -5.15 11.07 -10.62
CA ALA A 8 -5.80 12.26 -10.05
C ALA A 8 -6.61 11.90 -8.80
N PHE A 9 -7.35 10.78 -8.81
CA PHE A 9 -8.06 10.31 -7.63
C PHE A 9 -7.13 9.91 -6.50
N VAL A 10 -5.93 9.37 -6.77
CA VAL A 10 -4.91 9.14 -5.72
C VAL A 10 -4.54 10.45 -5.03
N TYR A 11 -4.30 11.54 -5.78
CA TYR A 11 -3.99 12.83 -5.16
C TYR A 11 -5.14 13.40 -4.33
N LYS A 12 -6.39 13.19 -4.77
CA LYS A 12 -7.59 13.60 -4.02
C LYS A 12 -7.73 12.80 -2.73
N ALA A 13 -7.65 11.46 -2.82
CA ALA A 13 -7.79 10.54 -1.69
C ALA A 13 -6.67 10.66 -0.65
N THR A 14 -5.53 11.25 -1.01
CA THR A 14 -4.39 11.48 -0.10
C THR A 14 -4.14 12.97 0.15
N SER A 15 -5.17 13.81 0.03
CA SER A 15 -5.00 15.25 0.28
C SER A 15 -4.78 15.50 1.78
N GLN A 16 -3.84 16.37 2.11
CA GLN A 16 -3.60 16.79 3.50
C GLN A 16 -4.77 17.60 4.10
N LEU A 17 -5.73 18.02 3.26
CA LEU A 17 -6.92 18.76 3.68
C LEU A 17 -8.08 17.84 4.08
N LEU A 18 -7.92 16.53 3.93
CA LEU A 18 -8.93 15.55 4.32
C LEU A 18 -9.04 15.48 5.84
N LEU A 19 -10.27 15.60 6.34
CA LEU A 19 -10.61 15.36 7.74
C LEU A 19 -10.80 13.87 8.04
N GLU A 20 -11.13 13.08 7.03
CA GLU A 20 -11.35 11.64 7.09
C GLU A 20 -11.03 10.96 5.75
N THR A 21 -11.02 9.63 5.73
CA THR A 21 -10.77 8.82 4.53
C THR A 21 -11.81 9.09 3.44
N ASP A 22 -11.35 9.50 2.25
CA ASP A 22 -12.20 9.70 1.08
C ASP A 22 -12.48 8.36 0.37
N TRP A 23 -13.46 7.62 0.89
CA TRP A 23 -13.88 6.32 0.36
C TRP A 23 -14.41 6.41 -1.07
N GLU A 24 -15.05 7.52 -1.45
CA GLU A 24 -15.55 7.72 -2.81
C GLU A 24 -14.39 7.71 -3.81
N SER A 25 -13.33 8.49 -3.54
CA SER A 25 -12.15 8.50 -4.38
C SER A 25 -11.42 7.15 -4.38
N ILE A 26 -11.35 6.45 -3.25
CA ILE A 26 -10.73 5.11 -3.15
C ILE A 26 -11.46 4.09 -4.03
N LEU A 27 -12.79 4.05 -3.95
CA LEU A 27 -13.60 3.14 -4.77
C LEU A 27 -13.45 3.47 -6.25
N GLN A 28 -13.42 4.75 -6.62
CA GLN A 28 -13.19 5.17 -7.99
C GLN A 28 -11.82 4.75 -8.52
N ILE A 29 -10.75 4.78 -7.70
CA ILE A 29 -9.43 4.25 -8.08
C ILE A 29 -9.53 2.75 -8.37
N CYS A 30 -10.21 1.99 -7.50
CA CYS A 30 -10.38 0.56 -7.69
C CYS A 30 -11.13 0.25 -8.99
N ASP A 31 -12.20 1.00 -9.27
CA ASP A 31 -13.01 0.85 -10.48
C ASP A 31 -12.20 1.11 -11.75
N LEU A 32 -11.42 2.19 -11.78
CA LEU A 32 -10.57 2.53 -12.92
C LEU A 32 -9.48 1.49 -13.17
N ILE A 33 -8.93 0.87 -12.12
CA ILE A 33 -7.95 -0.23 -12.28
C ILE A 33 -8.65 -1.48 -12.82
N ARG A 34 -9.82 -1.85 -12.27
CA ARG A 34 -10.57 -3.04 -12.70
C ARG A 34 -11.08 -2.93 -14.13
N GLN A 35 -11.49 -1.73 -14.56
CA GLN A 35 -11.96 -1.45 -15.91
C GLN A 35 -10.82 -1.33 -16.94
N GLY A 36 -9.58 -1.23 -16.48
CA GLY A 36 -8.40 -1.09 -17.35
C GLY A 36 -8.11 0.35 -17.79
N ASP A 37 -8.93 1.33 -17.36
CA ASP A 37 -8.74 2.76 -17.62
C ASP A 37 -7.48 3.32 -16.97
N THR A 38 -6.99 2.67 -15.90
CA THR A 38 -5.71 2.98 -15.27
C THR A 38 -4.91 1.71 -15.06
N GLN A 39 -3.71 1.64 -15.65
CA GLN A 39 -2.82 0.51 -15.41
C GLN A 39 -2.36 0.47 -13.95
N ALA A 40 -2.40 -0.72 -13.34
CA ALA A 40 -2.01 -0.97 -11.95
C ALA A 40 -0.64 -0.35 -11.62
N LYS A 41 0.36 -0.52 -12.50
CA LYS A 41 1.70 0.05 -12.36
C LYS A 41 1.71 1.57 -12.13
N TYR A 42 0.87 2.32 -12.86
CA TYR A 42 0.81 3.77 -12.71
C TYR A 42 0.09 4.18 -11.42
N ALA A 43 -1.00 3.48 -11.07
CA ALA A 43 -1.72 3.74 -9.82
C ALA A 43 -0.83 3.44 -8.59
N ILE A 44 -0.22 2.26 -8.54
CA ILE A 44 0.70 1.85 -7.46
C ILE A 44 1.90 2.77 -7.40
N GLY A 45 2.47 3.17 -8.54
CA GLY A 45 3.55 4.17 -8.58
C GLY A 45 3.15 5.52 -7.99
N ALA A 46 1.93 6.00 -8.23
CA ALA A 46 1.42 7.23 -7.62
C ALA A 46 1.19 7.08 -6.10
N ILE A 47 0.63 5.96 -5.67
CA ILE A 47 0.41 5.64 -4.26
C ILE A 47 1.75 5.57 -3.51
N LYS A 48 2.74 4.85 -4.05
CA LYS A 48 4.08 4.74 -3.46
C LYS A 48 4.75 6.10 -3.24
N LYS A 49 4.59 7.05 -4.18
CA LYS A 49 5.10 8.42 -3.99
C LYS A 49 4.49 9.10 -2.76
N LYS A 50 3.21 8.84 -2.48
CA LYS A 50 2.49 9.40 -1.32
C LYS A 50 2.87 8.73 0.00
N LEU A 51 3.35 7.49 -0.01
CA LEU A 51 3.88 6.83 1.19
C LEU A 51 5.11 7.55 1.77
N TYR A 52 5.90 8.22 0.94
CA TYR A 52 7.09 8.98 1.33
C TYR A 52 6.81 10.46 1.60
N ASP A 53 5.55 10.86 1.69
CA ASP A 53 5.19 12.24 2.03
C ASP A 53 5.67 12.58 3.46
N LYS A 54 6.05 13.84 3.69
CA LYS A 54 6.48 14.30 5.02
C LYS A 54 5.30 14.37 5.98
N ASN A 55 4.09 14.57 5.46
CA ASN A 55 2.90 14.58 6.26
C ASN A 55 2.43 13.13 6.54
N PRO A 56 2.42 12.69 7.80
CA PRO A 56 2.06 11.32 8.13
C PRO A 56 0.59 10.99 7.86
N HIS A 57 -0.32 11.99 7.84
CA HIS A 57 -1.71 11.78 7.44
C HIS A 57 -1.79 11.40 5.96
N VAL A 58 -1.00 12.07 5.11
CA VAL A 58 -0.93 11.74 3.67
C VAL A 58 -0.37 10.33 3.47
N ALA A 59 0.68 9.96 4.21
CA ALA A 59 1.24 8.62 4.16
C ALA A 59 0.24 7.55 4.64
N LEU A 60 -0.54 7.85 5.69
CA LEU A 60 -1.58 6.96 6.20
C LEU A 60 -2.71 6.75 5.19
N TYR A 61 -3.25 7.82 4.61
CA TYR A 61 -4.27 7.72 3.55
C TYR A 61 -3.74 6.95 2.33
N ALA A 62 -2.47 7.14 1.97
CA ALA A 62 -1.85 6.36 0.90
C ALA A 62 -1.79 4.86 1.22
N LEU A 63 -1.55 4.47 2.48
CA LEU A 63 -1.62 3.07 2.91
C LEU A 63 -3.05 2.51 2.87
N GLU A 64 -4.07 3.32 3.14
CA GLU A 64 -5.49 2.93 3.04
C GLU A 64 -5.93 2.74 1.59
N VAL A 65 -5.50 3.63 0.69
CA VAL A 65 -5.68 3.47 -0.76
C VAL A 65 -4.99 2.18 -1.21
N LEU A 66 -3.73 1.96 -0.79
CA LEU A 66 -2.96 0.77 -1.13
C LEU A 66 -3.66 -0.52 -0.69
N GLU A 67 -4.14 -0.55 0.55
CA GLU A 67 -4.92 -1.66 1.08
C GLU A 67 -6.13 -1.98 0.20
N SER A 68 -6.88 -0.95 -0.15
CA SER A 68 -8.12 -1.07 -0.89
C SER A 68 -7.87 -1.59 -2.30
N VAL A 69 -6.86 -1.08 -3.02
CA VAL A 69 -6.55 -1.58 -4.35
C VAL A 69 -6.04 -3.02 -4.33
N VAL A 70 -5.26 -3.42 -3.31
CA VAL A 70 -4.81 -4.82 -3.16
C VAL A 70 -6.00 -5.76 -2.92
N LYS A 71 -6.96 -5.35 -2.10
CA LYS A 71 -8.14 -6.17 -1.82
C LYS A 71 -9.09 -6.30 -3.01
N ASN A 72 -9.23 -5.26 -3.83
CA ASN A 72 -10.31 -5.17 -4.81
C ASN A 72 -9.89 -5.35 -6.27
N CYS A 73 -8.61 -5.14 -6.63
CA CYS A 73 -8.19 -5.09 -8.04
C CYS A 73 -7.53 -6.38 -8.56
N GLY A 74 -7.29 -7.35 -7.67
CA GLY A 74 -6.80 -8.67 -8.04
C GLY A 74 -5.35 -8.68 -8.57
N GLN A 75 -5.10 -9.67 -9.42
CA GLN A 75 -3.77 -10.15 -9.80
C GLN A 75 -2.82 -9.05 -10.33
N THR A 76 -3.31 -8.12 -11.15
CA THR A 76 -2.48 -7.05 -11.74
C THR A 76 -1.91 -6.10 -10.69
N VAL A 77 -2.65 -5.86 -9.60
CA VAL A 77 -2.16 -5.09 -8.45
C VAL A 77 -1.28 -5.95 -7.55
N HIS A 78 -1.65 -7.22 -7.35
CA HIS A 78 -0.87 -8.16 -6.54
C HIS A 78 0.57 -8.29 -7.07
N ASP A 79 0.75 -8.34 -8.39
CA ASP A 79 2.08 -8.41 -9.03
C ASP A 79 2.95 -7.18 -8.78
N GLU A 80 2.35 -5.98 -8.68
CA GLU A 80 3.08 -4.75 -8.40
C GLU A 80 3.49 -4.65 -6.90
N VAL A 81 2.66 -5.15 -5.98
CA VAL A 81 2.92 -5.04 -4.54
C VAL A 81 3.74 -6.19 -3.98
N ALA A 82 3.58 -7.41 -4.48
CA ALA A 82 4.21 -8.62 -3.96
C ALA A 82 5.58 -8.86 -4.60
N SER A 83 6.41 -7.81 -4.67
CA SER A 83 7.75 -7.85 -5.23
C SER A 83 8.82 -7.57 -4.17
N LYS A 84 10.04 -8.06 -4.41
CA LYS A 84 11.19 -7.80 -3.53
C LYS A 84 11.43 -6.31 -3.33
N GLN A 85 11.36 -5.54 -4.41
CA GLN A 85 11.53 -4.10 -4.37
C GLN A 85 10.49 -3.45 -3.45
N THR A 86 9.20 -3.77 -3.60
CA THR A 86 8.15 -3.20 -2.72
C THR A 86 8.36 -3.59 -1.25
N MET A 87 8.77 -4.84 -0.98
CA MET A 87 9.04 -5.28 0.39
C MET A 87 10.24 -4.56 1.03
N GLU A 88 11.30 -4.30 0.26
CA GLU A 88 12.43 -3.49 0.72
C GLU A 88 12.04 -2.03 0.95
N GLU A 89 11.28 -1.42 0.04
CA GLU A 89 10.73 -0.07 0.17
C GLU A 89 9.90 0.09 1.46
N LEU A 90 9.02 -0.88 1.77
CA LEU A 90 8.20 -0.86 2.98
C LEU A 90 9.02 -1.07 4.26
N LYS A 91 10.03 -1.94 4.25
CA LYS A 91 10.97 -2.09 5.37
C LYS A 91 11.73 -0.79 5.64
N ASP A 92 12.20 -0.13 4.59
CA ASP A 92 12.92 1.13 4.72
C ASP A 92 12.01 2.27 5.19
N LEU A 93 10.79 2.32 4.68
CA LEU A 93 9.77 3.26 5.15
C LEU A 93 9.48 3.05 6.64
N LEU A 94 9.30 1.80 7.07
CA LEU A 94 9.07 1.46 8.47
C LEU A 94 10.25 1.86 9.36
N LYS A 95 11.50 1.69 8.91
CA LYS A 95 12.69 2.10 9.68
C LYS A 95 12.76 3.61 9.88
N LYS A 96 12.38 4.39 8.85
CA LYS A 96 12.43 5.86 8.87
C LYS A 96 11.22 6.51 9.56
N GLN A 97 10.09 5.81 9.61
CA GLN A 97 8.85 6.38 10.10
C GLN A 97 8.79 6.42 11.63
N THR A 98 8.49 7.58 12.18
CA THR A 98 8.34 7.82 13.62
C THR A 98 6.89 7.73 14.08
N GLU A 99 5.93 7.99 13.19
CA GLU A 99 4.51 8.05 13.53
C GLU A 99 3.90 6.65 13.77
N PRO A 100 3.41 6.35 14.99
CA PRO A 100 2.95 5.01 15.35
C PRO A 100 1.84 4.47 14.44
N ASN A 101 0.89 5.30 14.04
CA ASN A 101 -0.24 4.89 13.21
C ASN A 101 0.22 4.40 11.83
N VAL A 102 1.15 5.12 11.21
CA VAL A 102 1.73 4.74 9.91
C VAL A 102 2.54 3.45 10.04
N ARG A 103 3.36 3.34 11.10
CA ARG A 103 4.15 2.12 11.38
C ARG A 103 3.25 0.90 11.55
N ASN A 104 2.21 1.01 12.38
CA ASN A 104 1.27 -0.07 12.65
C ASN A 104 0.52 -0.48 11.38
N LYS A 105 0.14 0.48 10.54
CA LYS A 105 -0.51 0.19 9.27
C LYS A 105 0.40 -0.56 8.30
N ILE A 106 1.68 -0.20 8.18
CA ILE A 106 2.65 -0.94 7.35
C ILE A 106 2.79 -2.38 7.83
N LEU A 107 2.96 -2.57 9.15
CA LEU A 107 3.06 -3.90 9.76
C LEU A 107 1.81 -4.75 9.51
N TYR A 108 0.63 -4.15 9.69
CA TYR A 108 -0.65 -4.78 9.40
C TYR A 108 -0.74 -5.26 7.94
N LEU A 109 -0.38 -4.41 6.98
CA LEU A 109 -0.45 -4.76 5.56
C LEU A 109 0.49 -5.91 5.20
N ILE A 110 1.73 -5.89 5.68
CA ILE A 110 2.70 -6.96 5.43
C ILE A 110 2.19 -8.29 5.99
N GLN A 111 1.64 -8.29 7.21
CA GLN A 111 1.03 -9.48 7.81
C GLN A 111 -0.19 -9.96 7.03
N ALA A 112 -1.10 -9.06 6.65
CA ALA A 112 -2.31 -9.39 5.91
C ALA A 112 -1.96 -10.01 4.54
N TRP A 113 -1.00 -9.43 3.83
CA TRP A 113 -0.56 -9.93 2.53
C TRP A 113 0.21 -11.24 2.63
N ALA A 114 1.04 -11.43 3.66
CA ALA A 114 1.70 -12.71 3.90
C ALA A 114 0.67 -13.84 4.11
N HIS A 115 -0.42 -13.56 4.82
CA HIS A 115 -1.51 -14.53 4.98
C HIS A 115 -2.31 -14.73 3.69
N ALA A 116 -2.65 -13.66 2.98
CA ALA A 116 -3.44 -13.71 1.75
C ALA A 116 -2.70 -14.45 0.62
N PHE A 117 -1.40 -14.23 0.48
CA PHE A 117 -0.57 -14.83 -0.56
C PHE A 117 0.13 -16.13 -0.14
N ARG A 118 -0.32 -16.76 0.96
CA ARG A 118 0.37 -17.93 1.53
C ARG A 118 0.51 -19.12 0.56
N ASN A 119 -0.46 -19.27 -0.33
CA ASN A 119 -0.54 -20.38 -1.29
C ASN A 119 -0.02 -20.01 -2.69
N GLU A 120 0.57 -18.82 -2.86
CA GLU A 120 1.06 -18.32 -4.15
C GLU A 120 2.60 -18.28 -4.14
N PRO A 121 3.30 -19.30 -4.71
CA PRO A 121 4.76 -19.38 -4.66
C PRO A 121 5.46 -18.15 -5.24
N LYS A 122 4.87 -17.53 -6.27
CA LYS A 122 5.36 -16.28 -6.88
C LYS A 122 5.45 -15.10 -5.89
N TYR A 123 4.65 -15.11 -4.82
CA TYR A 123 4.57 -14.04 -3.82
C TYR A 123 5.25 -14.40 -2.49
N LYS A 124 6.04 -15.48 -2.48
CA LYS A 124 6.76 -15.96 -1.30
C LYS A 124 7.59 -14.87 -0.60
N VAL A 125 8.11 -13.90 -1.35
CA VAL A 125 8.87 -12.77 -0.82
C VAL A 125 8.14 -11.96 0.26
N VAL A 126 6.80 -11.90 0.20
CA VAL A 126 5.98 -11.22 1.21
C VAL A 126 5.99 -11.99 2.53
N GLN A 127 5.87 -13.32 2.45
CA GLN A 127 5.93 -14.20 3.62
C GLN A 127 7.32 -14.18 4.27
N ASP A 128 8.37 -14.25 3.45
CA ASP A 128 9.76 -14.22 3.93
C ASP A 128 10.04 -12.87 4.63
N THR A 129 9.55 -11.76 4.05
CA THR A 129 9.65 -10.43 4.66
C THR A 129 8.92 -10.35 6.00
N TYR A 130 7.67 -10.83 6.07
CA TYR A 130 6.93 -10.89 7.33
C TYR A 130 7.67 -11.69 8.40
N GLN A 131 8.25 -12.83 8.04
CA GLN A 131 8.94 -13.70 8.99
C GLN A 131 10.25 -13.10 9.49
N ILE A 132 11.02 -12.45 8.61
CA ILE A 132 12.21 -11.67 8.99
C ILE A 132 11.81 -10.57 9.98
N MET A 133 10.77 -9.81 9.66
CA MET A 133 10.31 -8.71 10.53
C MET A 133 9.78 -9.19 11.88
N LYS A 134 9.23 -10.40 11.94
CA LYS A 134 8.81 -11.04 13.19
C LYS A 134 10.00 -11.43 14.08
N VAL A 135 11.13 -11.79 13.47
CA VAL A 135 12.37 -12.19 14.17
C VAL A 135 13.19 -10.96 14.57
N GLU A 136 13.30 -9.96 13.68
CA GLU A 136 14.16 -8.78 13.86
C GLU A 136 13.46 -7.60 14.56
N GLY A 137 12.13 -7.56 14.57
CA GLY A 137 11.37 -6.37 14.96
C GLY A 137 10.85 -6.34 16.41
N PRO A 138 10.62 -5.15 17.01
CA PRO A 138 9.97 -5.01 18.31
C PRO A 138 8.55 -5.56 18.27
N ARG A 139 8.34 -6.75 18.88
CA ARG A 139 7.07 -7.45 19.17
C ARG A 139 5.91 -7.14 18.20
N LEU A 140 5.95 -7.74 17.00
CA LEU A 140 4.79 -7.95 16.12
C LEU A 140 3.67 -8.84 16.73
N GLY A 141 3.75 -9.16 18.03
CA GLY A 141 2.91 -10.15 18.71
C GLY A 141 1.86 -9.59 19.67
N ARG A 142 1.50 -8.30 19.56
CA ARG A 142 0.41 -7.70 20.36
C ARG A 142 -0.40 -6.69 19.52
N CYS A 143 -1.16 -7.22 18.57
CA CYS A 143 -2.47 -6.67 18.23
C CYS A 143 -3.48 -7.78 18.53
#